data_AF-A0A9D1YFY7-F1
#
_entry.id   AF-A0A9D1YFY7-F1
#
_cell.length_a   1.000
_cell.length_b   1.000
_cell.length_c   1.000
_cell.angle_alpha   90.00
_cell.angle_beta   90.00
_cell.angle_gamma   90.00
#
_symmetry.space_group_name_H-M   'P 1'
#
loop_
_entity.id
_entity.type
_entity.pdbx_description
1 polymer ?
#
loop_
_entity_poly.entity_id
_entity_poly.type
_entity_poly.pdbx_seq_one_letter_code
_entity_poly.pdbx_strand_id
1 'polypeptide(L)'
;MKKRTRNVIITACVAVVVVAAVLVGVFVIRPMVTEKKIHVKDTDDYYHEEVPLTEIPWYILKRYTELAVALPASGEPKPSGRLTLPIDVHYYTSPDASGEPALTLAKGTEVAAFSASGEHYVTYIDIGYGYCCFPDYKKGWRYGIPFTTEDLSQGVGRDWENKADKYYVQTSELEAMAQAFWEANQDSPQIQATTENKGGKEGFVHWLVRLPDELMEESGYFDAPDYP
;
A
#
# COMPACT_ATOMS: atom_id res chain seq x y z
N MET A 1 -74.59 -9.60 7.44
CA MET A 1 -73.60 -8.98 6.51
C MET A 1 -72.17 -8.82 7.09
N LYS A 2 -71.69 -9.65 8.05
CA LYS A 2 -70.33 -9.48 8.66
C LYS A 2 -69.24 -10.45 8.15
N LYS A 3 -69.60 -11.58 7.52
CA LYS A 3 -68.62 -12.61 7.06
C LYS A 3 -67.94 -12.25 5.74
N ARG A 4 -68.65 -11.59 4.82
CA ARG A 4 -68.15 -11.31 3.46
C ARG A 4 -67.05 -10.24 3.45
N THR A 5 -67.18 -9.23 4.29
CA THR A 5 -66.19 -8.13 4.42
C THR A 5 -64.87 -8.58 5.05
N ARG A 6 -64.92 -9.54 5.99
CA ARG A 6 -63.72 -10.06 6.67
C ARG A 6 -62.83 -10.89 5.74
N ASN A 7 -63.43 -11.64 4.82
CA ASN A 7 -62.66 -12.42 3.84
C ASN A 7 -61.97 -11.53 2.81
N VAL A 8 -62.62 -10.43 2.37
CA VAL A 8 -62.02 -9.48 1.41
C VAL A 8 -60.82 -8.75 2.00
N ILE A 9 -60.88 -8.37 3.29
CA ILE A 9 -59.77 -7.69 3.97
C ILE A 9 -58.56 -8.62 4.12
N ILE A 10 -58.78 -9.89 4.49
CA ILE A 10 -57.68 -10.87 4.62
C ILE A 10 -57.02 -11.14 3.26
N THR A 11 -57.80 -11.29 2.19
CA THR A 11 -57.24 -11.50 0.85
C THR A 11 -56.44 -10.29 0.35
N ALA A 12 -56.87 -9.06 0.66
CA ALA A 12 -56.13 -7.86 0.33
C ALA A 12 -54.81 -7.74 1.12
N CYS A 13 -54.80 -8.07 2.42
CA CYS A 13 -53.58 -8.06 3.22
C CYS A 13 -52.55 -9.11 2.76
N VAL A 14 -53.01 -10.31 2.39
CA VAL A 14 -52.10 -11.36 1.87
C VAL A 14 -51.52 -10.95 0.51
N ALA A 15 -52.30 -10.31 -0.36
CA ALA A 15 -51.79 -9.81 -1.64
C ALA A 15 -50.72 -8.71 -1.46
N VAL A 16 -50.90 -7.79 -0.50
CA VAL A 16 -49.92 -6.74 -0.22
C VAL A 16 -48.62 -7.30 0.37
N VAL A 17 -48.70 -8.31 1.25
CA VAL A 17 -47.50 -8.95 1.83
C VAL A 17 -46.74 -9.76 0.78
N VAL A 18 -47.43 -10.44 -0.15
CA VAL A 18 -46.79 -11.18 -1.24
C VAL A 18 -46.12 -10.23 -2.24
N VAL A 19 -46.75 -9.11 -2.59
CA VAL A 19 -46.13 -8.10 -3.47
C VAL A 19 -44.92 -7.45 -2.80
N ALA A 20 -44.99 -7.14 -1.50
CA ALA A 20 -43.84 -6.60 -0.76
C ALA A 20 -42.70 -7.63 -0.65
N ALA A 21 -42.99 -8.91 -0.43
CA ALA A 21 -41.98 -9.96 -0.38
C ALA A 21 -41.32 -10.22 -1.75
N VAL A 22 -42.07 -10.10 -2.85
CA VAL A 22 -41.51 -10.17 -4.22
C VAL A 22 -40.65 -8.94 -4.52
N LEU A 23 -41.06 -7.74 -4.08
CA LEU A 23 -40.26 -6.52 -4.28
C LEU A 23 -38.98 -6.50 -3.44
N VAL A 24 -39.01 -7.03 -2.22
CA VAL A 24 -37.81 -7.15 -1.35
C VAL A 24 -36.93 -8.32 -1.78
N GLY A 25 -37.51 -9.41 -2.31
CA GLY A 25 -36.78 -10.58 -2.82
C GLY A 25 -36.10 -10.37 -4.17
N VAL A 26 -36.47 -9.34 -4.93
CA VAL A 26 -35.93 -9.05 -6.28
C VAL A 26 -34.75 -8.07 -6.26
N PHE A 27 -34.42 -7.45 -5.12
CA PHE A 27 -33.34 -6.45 -5.04
C PHE A 27 -32.20 -6.78 -4.06
N VAL A 28 -31.99 -8.06 -3.73
CA VAL A 28 -30.66 -8.53 -3.31
C VAL A 28 -29.93 -9.08 -4.54
N ILE A 29 -29.75 -8.20 -5.53
CA ILE A 29 -28.67 -8.38 -6.49
C ILE A 29 -27.41 -8.12 -5.68
N ARG A 30 -26.82 -9.18 -5.11
CA ARG A 30 -25.39 -9.17 -4.80
C ARG A 30 -24.73 -8.67 -6.09
N PRO A 31 -23.90 -7.61 -6.07
CA PRO A 31 -23.04 -7.39 -7.21
C PRO A 31 -22.25 -8.68 -7.35
N MET A 32 -22.54 -9.44 -8.40
CA MET A 32 -21.57 -10.41 -8.90
C MET A 32 -20.38 -9.55 -9.25
N VAL A 33 -19.41 -9.48 -8.32
CA VAL A 33 -18.02 -9.21 -8.67
C VAL A 33 -17.73 -10.28 -9.71
N THR A 34 -17.89 -9.88 -10.95
CA THR A 34 -17.48 -10.68 -12.07
C THR A 34 -15.97 -10.55 -11.95
N GLU A 35 -15.32 -11.53 -11.31
CA GLU A 35 -13.87 -11.69 -11.44
C GLU A 35 -13.63 -11.75 -12.94
N LYS A 36 -13.28 -10.59 -13.51
CA LYS A 36 -12.78 -10.53 -14.85
C LYS A 36 -11.45 -11.25 -14.73
N LYS A 37 -11.45 -12.55 -15.05
CA LYS A 37 -10.22 -13.32 -15.15
C LYS A 37 -9.45 -12.70 -16.29
N ILE A 38 -8.64 -11.69 -15.98
CA ILE A 38 -7.73 -11.09 -16.92
C ILE A 38 -6.78 -12.22 -17.30
N HIS A 39 -6.88 -12.69 -18.54
CA HIS A 39 -5.90 -13.61 -19.11
C HIS A 39 -4.70 -12.74 -19.49
N VAL A 40 -3.82 -12.54 -18.52
CA VAL A 40 -2.64 -11.70 -18.72
C VAL A 40 -1.52 -12.55 -19.30
N LYS A 41 -0.90 -12.10 -20.40
CA LYS A 41 0.32 -12.71 -20.93
C LYS A 41 1.50 -12.25 -20.07
N ASP A 42 2.54 -13.07 -19.98
CA ASP A 42 3.77 -12.83 -19.18
C ASP A 42 4.58 -11.54 -19.55
N THR A 43 4.03 -10.67 -20.40
CA THR A 43 4.67 -9.47 -20.95
C THR A 43 3.83 -8.20 -20.84
N ASP A 44 2.66 -8.24 -20.18
CA ASP A 44 1.74 -7.09 -20.21
C ASP A 44 2.11 -6.03 -19.17
N ASP A 45 2.09 -4.78 -19.62
CA ASP A 45 2.36 -3.59 -18.84
C ASP A 45 1.10 -3.18 -18.07
N TYR A 46 0.98 -3.64 -16.83
CA TYR A 46 -0.21 -3.44 -16.00
C TYR A 46 -0.50 -1.97 -15.69
N TYR A 47 0.55 -1.13 -15.65
CA TYR A 47 0.42 0.30 -15.33
C TYR A 47 -0.15 1.09 -16.50
N HIS A 48 0.29 0.81 -17.73
CA HIS A 48 -0.29 1.45 -18.93
C HIS A 48 -1.77 1.10 -19.12
N GLU A 49 -2.19 -0.09 -18.69
CA GLU A 49 -3.58 -0.53 -18.74
C GLU A 49 -4.41 -0.05 -17.53
N GLU A 50 -3.81 0.74 -16.63
CA GLU A 50 -4.41 1.26 -15.40
C GLU A 50 -5.08 0.17 -14.54
N VAL A 51 -4.51 -1.05 -14.51
CA VAL A 51 -5.04 -2.15 -13.72
C VAL A 51 -4.96 -1.79 -12.24
N PRO A 52 -6.05 -1.92 -11.44
CA PRO A 52 -6.00 -1.60 -10.02
C PRO A 52 -4.85 -2.34 -9.32
N LEU A 53 -4.05 -1.64 -8.51
CA LEU A 53 -2.86 -2.23 -7.89
C LEU A 53 -3.17 -3.45 -7.01
N THR A 54 -4.39 -3.51 -6.46
CA THR A 54 -4.91 -4.66 -5.70
C THR A 54 -5.14 -5.91 -6.55
N GLU A 55 -5.28 -5.77 -7.86
CA GLU A 55 -5.46 -6.86 -8.83
C GLU A 55 -4.14 -7.31 -9.46
N ILE A 56 -3.07 -6.51 -9.33
CA ILE A 56 -1.73 -6.87 -9.83
C ILE A 56 -1.06 -7.81 -8.81
N PRO A 57 -0.61 -9.00 -9.23
CA PRO A 57 0.12 -9.89 -8.32
C PRO A 57 1.37 -9.21 -7.75
N TRP A 58 1.59 -9.31 -6.44
CA TRP A 58 2.71 -8.63 -5.76
C TRP A 58 4.08 -8.92 -6.39
N TYR A 59 4.32 -10.16 -6.82
CA TYR A 59 5.58 -10.53 -7.47
C TYR A 59 5.81 -9.82 -8.82
N ILE A 60 4.75 -9.36 -9.49
CA ILE A 60 4.85 -8.54 -10.70
C ILE A 60 5.24 -7.11 -10.32
N LEU A 61 4.55 -6.52 -9.32
CA LEU A 61 4.90 -5.18 -8.83
C LEU A 61 6.38 -5.10 -8.43
N LYS A 62 6.88 -6.11 -7.70
CA LYS A 62 8.29 -6.19 -7.31
C LYS A 62 9.28 -6.20 -8.48
N ARG A 63 8.91 -6.71 -9.65
CA ARG A 63 9.81 -6.73 -10.82
C ARG A 63 10.18 -5.33 -11.28
N TYR A 64 9.33 -4.33 -11.03
CA TYR A 64 9.64 -2.94 -11.33
C TYR A 64 10.79 -2.38 -10.46
N THR A 65 11.09 -3.02 -9.32
CA THR A 65 12.09 -2.54 -8.34
C THR A 65 13.14 -3.58 -7.96
N GLU A 66 13.23 -4.70 -8.67
CA GLU A 66 13.98 -5.90 -8.24
C GLU A 66 15.50 -5.68 -8.11
N LEU A 67 16.06 -4.72 -8.84
CA LEU A 67 17.49 -4.40 -8.83
C LEU A 67 17.83 -3.09 -8.12
N ALA A 68 16.84 -2.46 -7.47
CA ALA A 68 17.01 -1.17 -6.82
C ALA A 68 17.92 -1.30 -5.59
N VAL A 69 19.07 -0.63 -5.62
CA VAL A 69 19.94 -0.48 -4.44
C VAL A 69 19.47 0.75 -3.67
N ALA A 70 18.96 0.53 -2.45
CA ALA A 70 18.28 1.58 -1.72
C ALA A 70 19.14 2.17 -0.58
N LEU A 71 20.21 1.51 -0.12
CA LEU A 71 21.29 2.22 0.60
C LEU A 71 22.64 1.53 0.33
N PRO A 72 23.67 2.24 -0.17
CA PRO A 72 24.98 1.64 -0.46
C PRO A 72 25.69 1.22 0.82
N ALA A 73 26.42 0.10 0.82
CA ALA A 73 27.15 -0.33 2.02
C ALA A 73 28.31 0.65 2.33
N SER A 74 28.26 1.36 3.46
CA SER A 74 29.37 2.24 3.87
C SER A 74 29.46 2.44 5.38
N GLY A 75 30.69 2.41 5.91
CA GLY A 75 31.07 2.93 7.23
C GLY A 75 30.31 2.40 8.45
N GLU A 76 30.71 2.90 9.62
CA GLU A 76 29.98 2.81 10.89
C GLU A 76 29.77 4.23 11.43
N PRO A 77 28.69 4.51 12.18
CA PRO A 77 27.61 3.59 12.51
C PRO A 77 26.66 3.32 11.33
N LYS A 78 26.11 2.10 11.27
CA LYS A 78 24.97 1.78 10.39
C LYS A 78 23.71 2.54 10.81
N PRO A 79 22.79 2.84 9.86
CA PRO A 79 21.48 3.34 10.23
C PRO A 79 20.74 2.29 11.06
N SER A 80 19.92 2.74 12.00
CA SER A 80 18.98 1.92 12.75
C SER A 80 17.91 1.36 11.82
N GLY A 81 17.69 0.05 11.87
CA GLY A 81 16.54 -0.62 11.23
C GLY A 81 15.21 -0.36 11.94
N ARG A 82 15.20 0.41 13.03
CA ARG A 82 14.02 0.74 13.84
C ARG A 82 13.78 2.24 13.86
N LEU A 83 12.52 2.64 13.82
CA LEU A 83 12.09 4.03 13.87
C LEU A 83 10.86 4.17 14.76
N THR A 84 10.83 5.21 15.59
CA THR A 84 9.62 5.60 16.31
C THR A 84 8.77 6.49 15.42
N LEU A 85 7.49 6.16 15.24
CA LEU A 85 6.58 6.91 14.37
C LEU A 85 6.45 8.38 14.85
N PRO A 86 6.75 9.39 14.01
CA PRO A 86 6.65 10.80 14.37
C PRO A 86 5.20 11.32 14.33
N ILE A 87 4.34 10.61 13.62
CA ILE A 87 2.92 10.88 13.37
C ILE A 87 2.12 9.57 13.43
N ASP A 88 0.80 9.68 13.47
CA ASP A 88 -0.06 8.54 13.15
C ASP A 88 0.07 8.23 11.64
N VAL A 89 0.14 6.95 11.28
CA VAL A 89 0.19 6.51 9.88
C VAL A 89 -1.06 5.69 9.59
N HIS A 90 -1.76 6.05 8.52
CA HIS A 90 -3.08 5.53 8.17
C HIS A 90 -3.02 4.74 6.86
N TYR A 91 -3.58 3.53 6.92
CA TYR A 91 -3.61 2.59 5.82
C TYR A 91 -5.06 2.31 5.42
N TYR A 92 -5.34 2.35 4.13
CA TYR A 92 -6.68 2.30 3.55
C TYR A 92 -6.81 1.15 2.55
N THR A 93 -8.02 0.65 2.33
CA THR A 93 -8.29 -0.38 1.31
C THR A 93 -8.46 0.20 -0.10
N SER A 94 -8.55 1.53 -0.22
CA SER A 94 -8.63 2.27 -1.49
C SER A 94 -7.88 3.60 -1.35
N PRO A 95 -7.46 4.24 -2.46
CA PRO A 95 -6.79 5.54 -2.42
C PRO A 95 -7.78 6.69 -2.14
N ASP A 96 -8.49 6.62 -1.02
CA ASP A 96 -9.46 7.61 -0.55
C ASP A 96 -9.41 7.72 0.99
N ALA A 97 -9.11 8.92 1.47
CA ALA A 97 -9.00 9.24 2.90
C ALA A 97 -10.32 9.77 3.49
N SER A 98 -11.41 9.78 2.72
CA SER A 98 -12.72 10.21 3.21
C SER A 98 -13.37 9.21 4.18
N GLY A 99 -12.94 7.95 4.14
CA GLY A 99 -13.40 6.88 5.02
C GLY A 99 -12.47 6.63 6.21
N GLU A 100 -12.89 5.72 7.08
CA GLU A 100 -12.05 5.25 8.19
C GLU A 100 -10.86 4.43 7.68
N PRO A 101 -9.65 4.61 8.23
CA PRO A 101 -8.50 3.77 7.94
C PRO A 101 -8.79 2.30 8.27
N ALA A 102 -8.33 1.39 7.41
CA ALA A 102 -8.38 -0.05 7.68
C ALA A 102 -7.36 -0.46 8.75
N LEU A 103 -6.25 0.28 8.85
CA LEU A 103 -5.22 0.12 9.86
C LEU A 103 -4.67 1.51 10.22
N THR A 104 -4.42 1.73 11.52
CA THR A 104 -3.73 2.92 12.01
C THR A 104 -2.59 2.49 12.91
N LEU A 105 -1.39 2.96 12.59
CA LEU A 105 -0.24 2.86 13.48
C LEU A 105 -0.09 4.17 14.24
N ALA A 106 -0.19 4.10 15.57
CA ALA A 106 -0.18 5.29 16.41
C ALA A 106 1.22 5.91 16.47
N LYS A 107 1.26 7.24 16.52
CA LYS A 107 2.44 8.02 16.84
C LYS A 107 3.11 7.48 18.11
N GLY A 108 4.44 7.40 18.07
CA GLY A 108 5.24 6.85 19.17
C GLY A 108 5.36 5.33 19.16
N THR A 109 4.67 4.62 18.28
CA THR A 109 4.93 3.19 18.05
C THR A 109 6.32 3.01 17.43
N GLU A 110 7.07 2.02 17.90
CA GLU A 110 8.36 1.63 17.30
C GLU A 110 8.14 0.56 16.22
N VAL A 111 8.58 0.85 15.01
CA VAL A 111 8.41 -0.01 13.83
C VAL A 111 9.75 -0.36 13.19
N ALA A 112 9.78 -1.45 12.43
CA ALA A 112 10.87 -1.77 11.53
C ALA A 112 10.82 -0.85 10.30
N ALA A 113 11.92 -0.15 10.03
CA ALA A 113 12.11 0.68 8.84
C ALA A 113 12.76 -0.09 7.69
N PHE A 114 13.52 -1.16 8.01
CA PHE A 114 14.09 -2.10 7.02
C PHE A 114 14.49 -3.42 7.68
N SER A 115 14.64 -4.48 6.88
CA SER A 115 15.17 -5.79 7.29
C SER A 115 16.65 -5.68 7.61
N ALA A 116 17.02 -5.78 8.89
CA ALA A 116 18.41 -5.69 9.33
C ALA A 116 19.13 -7.04 9.15
N SER A 117 19.31 -7.55 7.93
CA SER A 117 20.31 -8.60 7.67
C SER A 117 21.67 -7.95 7.43
N GLY A 118 22.38 -7.70 8.53
CA GLY A 118 23.51 -6.77 8.66
C GLY A 118 24.84 -7.09 7.94
N GLU A 119 24.84 -7.65 6.72
CA GLU A 119 26.11 -7.89 6.00
C GLU A 119 26.14 -7.46 4.51
N HIS A 120 25.03 -7.02 3.91
CA HIS A 120 24.98 -6.68 2.48
C HIS A 120 24.30 -5.33 2.19
N TYR A 121 24.51 -4.82 0.96
CA TYR A 121 23.76 -3.68 0.42
C TYR A 121 22.27 -3.90 0.65
N VAL A 122 21.58 -2.88 1.17
CA VAL A 122 20.14 -2.99 1.43
C VAL A 122 19.44 -2.75 0.10
N THR A 123 18.84 -3.80 -0.48
CA THR A 123 18.00 -3.63 -1.66
C THR A 123 16.73 -2.87 -1.27
N TYR A 124 16.05 -2.26 -2.23
CA TYR A 124 14.78 -1.59 -1.96
C TYR A 124 13.71 -2.54 -1.39
N ILE A 125 13.82 -3.83 -1.73
CA ILE A 125 13.00 -4.90 -1.15
C ILE A 125 13.42 -5.15 0.31
N ASP A 126 14.70 -5.05 0.66
CA ASP A 126 15.19 -5.17 2.04
C ASP A 126 14.86 -3.93 2.89
N ILE A 127 14.77 -2.73 2.28
CA ILE A 127 14.16 -1.54 2.91
C ILE A 127 12.65 -1.70 3.06
N GLY A 128 12.06 -2.70 2.41
CA GLY A 128 10.70 -2.71 1.89
C GLY A 128 9.56 -2.94 2.86
N TYR A 129 9.61 -2.34 4.04
CA TYR A 129 8.50 -2.26 4.99
C TYR A 129 8.12 -0.80 5.17
N GLY A 130 6.89 -0.46 4.81
CA GLY A 130 6.39 0.91 4.82
C GLY A 130 6.90 1.78 3.67
N TYR A 131 8.20 1.78 3.34
CA TYR A 131 8.73 2.63 2.24
C TYR A 131 8.58 2.01 0.85
N CYS A 132 8.65 0.68 0.71
CA CYS A 132 8.39 0.00 -0.56
C CYS A 132 6.90 -0.02 -0.88
N CYS A 133 6.43 1.14 -1.35
CA CYS A 133 5.08 1.36 -1.81
C CYS A 133 5.11 1.92 -3.24
N PHE A 134 4.36 1.28 -4.13
CA PHE A 134 4.28 1.64 -5.54
C PHE A 134 3.30 2.81 -5.76
N PRO A 135 3.56 3.70 -6.74
CA PRO A 135 2.70 4.84 -7.00
C PRO A 135 1.32 4.37 -7.49
N ASP A 136 0.25 4.94 -6.95
CA ASP A 136 -1.08 4.76 -7.52
C ASP A 136 -1.30 5.71 -8.70
N TYR A 137 -2.28 5.40 -9.56
CA TYR A 137 -2.72 6.31 -10.63
C TYR A 137 -3.27 7.63 -10.09
N LYS A 138 -3.78 7.63 -8.85
CA LYS A 138 -4.20 8.83 -8.15
C LYS A 138 -3.01 9.48 -7.41
N LYS A 139 -2.73 10.72 -7.77
CA LYS A 139 -1.74 11.58 -7.11
C LYS A 139 -1.89 11.58 -5.58
N GLY A 140 -0.77 11.47 -4.87
CA GLY A 140 -0.67 11.50 -3.41
C GLY A 140 -0.88 10.14 -2.73
N TRP A 141 -1.00 9.05 -3.49
CA TRP A 141 -1.28 7.72 -2.97
C TRP A 141 -0.25 6.70 -3.40
N ARG A 142 0.07 5.79 -2.47
CA ARG A 142 0.95 4.65 -2.73
C ARG A 142 0.35 3.38 -2.18
N TYR A 143 0.72 2.24 -2.77
CA TYR A 143 0.25 0.91 -2.38
C TYR A 143 1.40 -0.01 -2.03
N GLY A 144 1.35 -0.61 -0.85
CA GLY A 144 2.43 -1.49 -0.39
C GLY A 144 2.17 -2.15 0.95
N ILE A 145 3.22 -2.74 1.51
CA ILE A 145 3.18 -3.41 2.81
C ILE A 145 3.39 -2.36 3.91
N PRO A 146 2.51 -2.30 4.94
CA PRO A 146 2.66 -1.37 6.05
C PRO A 146 3.99 -1.49 6.81
N PHE A 147 4.34 -0.45 7.56
CA PHE A 147 5.33 -0.58 8.64
C PHE A 147 4.83 -1.63 9.65
N THR A 148 5.76 -2.37 10.27
CA THR A 148 5.42 -3.42 11.24
C THR A 148 6.19 -3.26 12.54
N THR A 149 5.56 -3.63 13.65
CA THR A 149 6.23 -3.69 14.96
C THR A 149 7.12 -4.92 15.11
N GLU A 150 6.95 -5.92 14.24
CA GLU A 150 7.72 -7.16 14.27
C GLU A 150 9.23 -6.88 14.15
N ASP A 151 10.01 -7.68 14.87
CA ASP A 151 11.47 -7.66 14.75
C ASP A 151 11.89 -8.52 13.57
N LEU A 152 12.35 -7.85 12.52
CA LEU A 152 12.76 -8.48 11.26
C LEU A 152 14.28 -8.69 11.19
N SER A 153 15.01 -8.47 12.29
CA SER A 153 16.47 -8.64 12.36
C SER A 153 16.92 -10.08 12.10
N GLN A 154 16.06 -11.06 12.38
CA GLN A 154 16.35 -12.48 12.12
C GLN A 154 16.02 -12.91 10.68
N GLY A 155 15.65 -11.95 9.84
CA GLY A 155 15.11 -12.21 8.52
C GLY A 155 13.68 -12.73 8.58
N VAL A 156 13.08 -12.80 7.41
CA VAL A 156 11.68 -13.13 7.20
C VAL A 156 11.58 -14.31 6.23
N GLY A 157 10.64 -15.23 6.46
CA GLY A 157 10.53 -16.45 5.66
C GLY A 157 10.22 -16.13 4.19
N ARG A 158 10.81 -16.84 3.22
CA ARG A 158 10.78 -16.53 1.77
C ARG A 158 9.46 -16.04 1.14
N ASP A 159 8.29 -16.44 1.66
CA ASP A 159 6.97 -16.09 1.11
C ASP A 159 6.18 -15.08 1.95
N TRP A 160 6.79 -14.51 3.00
CA TRP A 160 6.08 -13.68 3.95
C TRP A 160 5.45 -12.45 3.28
N GLU A 161 6.14 -11.79 2.34
CA GLU A 161 5.60 -10.66 1.57
C GLU A 161 4.38 -11.06 0.77
N ASN A 162 4.37 -12.26 0.18
CA ASN A 162 3.24 -12.73 -0.60
C ASN A 162 2.00 -12.97 0.28
N LYS A 163 2.18 -13.09 1.60
CA LYS A 163 1.12 -13.31 2.59
C LYS A 163 0.77 -12.06 3.38
N ALA A 164 1.64 -11.05 3.39
CA ALA A 164 1.37 -9.79 4.09
C ALA A 164 0.17 -9.10 3.46
N ASP A 165 -0.65 -8.44 4.28
CA ASP A 165 -1.67 -7.55 3.75
C ASP A 165 -1.01 -6.32 3.12
N LYS A 166 -1.65 -5.75 2.09
CA LYS A 166 -1.22 -4.52 1.44
C LYS A 166 -2.33 -3.49 1.50
N TYR A 167 -1.94 -2.23 1.59
CA TYR A 167 -2.85 -1.12 1.76
C TYR A 167 -2.36 0.10 1.01
N TYR A 168 -3.30 1.02 0.79
CA TYR A 168 -3.02 2.37 0.34
C TYR A 168 -2.58 3.25 1.50
N VAL A 169 -1.60 4.11 1.28
CA VAL A 169 -1.10 5.10 2.24
C VAL A 169 -0.86 6.42 1.52
N GLN A 170 -1.01 7.53 2.24
CA GLN A 170 -0.73 8.84 1.67
C GLN A 170 0.77 9.07 1.51
N THR A 171 1.19 9.57 0.35
CA THR A 171 2.59 9.89 0.06
C THR A 171 3.18 10.83 1.13
N SER A 172 2.39 11.80 1.61
CA SER A 172 2.82 12.76 2.64
C SER A 172 3.11 12.12 4.00
N GLU A 173 2.41 11.04 4.37
CA GLU A 173 2.71 10.32 5.61
C GLU A 173 4.03 9.56 5.48
N LEU A 174 4.30 8.97 4.30
CA LEU A 174 5.58 8.33 4.00
C LEU A 174 6.74 9.33 3.96
N GLU A 175 6.52 10.56 3.51
CA GLU A 175 7.53 11.63 3.55
C GLU A 175 7.86 12.06 4.99
N ALA A 176 6.86 12.19 5.84
CA ALA A 176 7.07 12.49 7.26
C ALA A 176 7.86 11.37 7.95
N MET A 177 7.58 10.11 7.59
CA MET A 177 8.34 8.95 8.00
C MET A 177 9.80 9.02 7.52
N ALA A 178 10.01 9.26 6.23
CA ALA A 178 11.34 9.33 5.62
C ALA A 178 12.19 10.46 6.22
N GLN A 179 11.56 11.60 6.53
CA GLN A 179 12.21 12.70 7.24
C GLN A 179 12.67 12.26 8.64
N ALA A 180 11.82 11.61 9.43
CA ALA A 180 12.20 11.12 10.75
C ALA A 180 13.29 10.04 10.68
N PHE A 181 13.26 9.18 9.66
CA PHE A 181 14.31 8.22 9.40
C PHE A 181 15.67 8.90 9.14
N TRP A 182 15.68 9.92 8.30
CA TRP A 182 16.90 10.69 8.03
C TRP A 182 17.43 11.36 9.31
N GLU A 183 16.57 12.01 10.08
CA GLU A 183 16.94 12.72 11.32
C GLU A 183 17.53 11.78 12.38
N ALA A 184 16.94 10.59 12.53
CA ALA A 184 17.42 9.57 13.46
C ALA A 184 18.76 8.95 13.05
N ASN A 185 19.15 9.06 11.78
CA ASN A 185 20.31 8.37 11.21
C ASN A 185 21.33 9.32 10.56
N GLN A 186 21.27 10.62 10.85
CA GLN A 186 22.12 11.65 10.22
C GLN A 186 23.62 11.46 10.49
N ASP A 187 24.00 10.74 11.54
CA ASP A 187 25.40 10.43 11.87
C ASP A 187 25.94 9.22 11.09
N SER A 188 25.07 8.50 10.36
CA SER A 188 25.49 7.37 9.55
C SER A 188 26.18 7.83 8.26
N PRO A 189 27.42 7.40 7.96
CA PRO A 189 28.08 7.71 6.70
C PRO A 189 27.28 7.28 5.47
N GLN A 190 26.49 6.22 5.61
CA GLN A 190 25.60 5.71 4.56
C GLN A 190 24.48 6.70 4.23
N ILE A 191 23.83 7.23 5.25
CA ILE A 191 22.78 8.24 5.07
C ILE A 191 23.39 9.53 4.54
N GLN A 192 24.54 9.96 5.05
CA GLN A 192 25.23 11.17 4.56
C GLN A 192 25.61 11.07 3.08
N ALA A 193 26.25 9.97 2.66
CA ALA A 193 26.65 9.77 1.27
C ALA A 193 25.44 9.74 0.32
N THR A 194 24.36 9.04 0.69
CA THR A 194 23.13 9.05 -0.12
C THR A 194 22.47 10.44 -0.14
N THR A 195 22.46 11.15 0.99
CA THR A 195 21.94 12.52 1.09
C THR A 195 22.68 13.47 0.15
N GLU A 196 24.00 13.42 0.13
CA GLU A 196 24.82 14.23 -0.79
C GLU A 196 24.51 13.90 -2.26
N ASN A 197 24.47 12.61 -2.61
CA ASN A 197 24.20 12.14 -3.97
C ASN A 197 22.81 12.53 -4.48
N LYS A 198 21.82 12.61 -3.59
CA LYS A 198 20.44 12.98 -3.94
C LYS A 198 20.16 14.47 -3.79
N GLY A 199 21.18 15.31 -3.56
CA GLY A 199 21.03 16.77 -3.56
C GLY A 199 20.57 17.37 -2.24
N GLY A 200 20.80 16.69 -1.12
CA GLY A 200 20.48 17.15 0.23
C GLY A 200 19.31 16.40 0.88
N LYS A 201 18.89 16.86 2.05
CA LYS A 201 17.85 16.21 2.88
C LYS A 201 16.53 16.05 2.10
N GLU A 202 16.06 17.11 1.45
CA GLU A 202 14.79 17.08 0.71
C GLU A 202 14.85 16.07 -0.44
N GLY A 203 15.97 16.02 -1.17
CA GLY A 203 16.17 15.05 -2.24
C GLY A 203 16.27 13.61 -1.71
N PHE A 204 16.90 13.38 -0.56
CA PHE A 204 16.89 12.08 0.11
C PHE A 204 15.47 11.62 0.47
N VAL A 205 14.69 12.48 1.11
CA VAL A 205 13.30 12.19 1.53
C VAL A 205 12.43 11.90 0.31
N HIS A 206 12.53 12.76 -0.72
CA HIS A 206 11.81 12.59 -1.98
C HIS A 206 12.15 11.24 -2.61
N TRP A 207 13.43 10.94 -2.75
CA TRP A 207 13.94 9.71 -3.35
C TRP A 207 13.53 8.44 -2.59
N LEU A 208 13.67 8.43 -1.25
CA LEU A 208 13.39 7.21 -0.47
C LEU A 208 11.93 6.75 -0.65
N VAL A 209 11.01 7.71 -0.74
CA VAL A 209 9.58 7.44 -0.94
C VAL A 209 9.26 7.10 -2.40
N ARG A 210 10.01 7.65 -3.37
CA ARG A 210 9.73 7.60 -4.81
C ARG A 210 10.68 6.75 -5.65
N LEU A 211 11.58 5.98 -5.06
CA LEU A 211 12.47 5.11 -5.84
C LEU A 211 11.72 4.19 -6.83
N PRO A 212 10.52 3.66 -6.53
CA PRO A 212 9.74 2.90 -7.52
C PRO A 212 9.37 3.74 -8.73
N ASP A 213 8.97 4.99 -8.51
CA ASP A 213 8.58 5.94 -9.55
C ASP A 213 9.76 6.21 -10.49
N GLU A 214 10.94 6.55 -9.95
CA GLU A 214 12.18 6.76 -10.72
C GLU A 214 12.48 5.57 -11.63
N LEU A 215 12.43 4.35 -11.08
CA LEU A 215 12.76 3.12 -11.82
C LEU A 215 11.70 2.76 -12.87
N MET A 216 10.44 3.02 -12.57
CA MET A 216 9.33 2.77 -13.49
C MET A 216 9.34 3.74 -14.67
N GLU A 217 9.63 5.03 -14.43
CA GLU A 217 9.77 6.02 -15.50
C GLU A 217 11.01 5.72 -16.36
N GLU A 218 12.18 5.47 -15.75
CA GLU A 218 13.42 5.14 -16.47
C GLU A 218 13.28 3.90 -17.36
N SER A 219 12.45 2.95 -16.94
CA SER A 219 12.17 1.73 -17.70
C SER A 219 11.01 1.87 -18.69
N GLY A 220 10.35 3.04 -18.72
CA GLY A 220 9.21 3.32 -19.60
C GLY A 220 7.94 2.54 -19.25
N TYR A 221 7.76 2.13 -17.99
CA TYR A 221 6.56 1.42 -17.52
C TYR A 221 5.46 2.36 -17.03
N PHE A 222 5.80 3.49 -16.42
CA PHE A 222 4.80 4.41 -15.87
C PHE A 222 5.39 5.79 -15.55
N ASP A 223 4.70 6.84 -15.96
CA ASP A 223 4.99 8.21 -15.55
C ASP A 223 4.14 8.55 -14.32
N ALA A 224 4.71 8.35 -13.13
CA ALA A 224 3.96 8.48 -11.88
C ALA A 224 3.49 9.92 -11.61
N PRO A 225 2.23 10.13 -11.17
CA PRO A 225 1.66 11.47 -10.99
C PRO A 225 2.31 12.29 -9.86
N ASP A 226 3.04 11.61 -8.97
CA ASP A 226 3.78 12.19 -7.84
C ASP A 226 5.27 12.42 -8.15
N TYR A 227 5.73 12.09 -9.36
CA TYR A 227 7.12 12.13 -9.76
C TYR A 227 7.36 13.19 -10.86
N PRO A 228 8.06 14.28 -10.54
CA PRO A 228 8.64 15.22 -11.51
C PRO A 228 10.18 15.29 -11.47
#